data_AF-A0AAJ0WD43-F1
#
_entry.id   AF-A0AAJ0WD43-F1
#
_cell.length_a   1.000
_cell.length_b   1.000
_cell.length_c   1.000
_cell.angle_alpha   90.00
_cell.angle_beta   90.00
_cell.angle_gamma   90.00
#
_symmetry.space_group_name_H-M   'P 1'
#
loop_
_entity.id
_entity.type
_entity.pdbx_description
1 polymer ?
#
loop_
_entity_poly.entity_id
_entity_poly.type
_entity_poly.pdbx_seq_one_letter_code
_entity_poly.pdbx_strand_id
1 'polypeptide(L)' 'MNTTEIKGNWNELKGKLKQQYADLTDDDLLYDEGKEDEMYGKLQQKLGKTKDEVRKIIADL' A
#
# COMPACT_ATOMS: atom_id res chain seq x y z
N MET A 1 7.52 11.56 -3.74
CA MET A 1 7.62 10.60 -4.85
C MET A 1 6.36 10.68 -5.69
N ASN A 2 6.46 10.48 -7.01
CA ASN A 2 5.30 10.60 -7.91
C ASN A 2 4.47 9.30 -7.85
N THR A 3 3.13 9.43 -7.87
CA THR A 3 2.18 8.29 -7.90
C THR A 3 2.47 7.32 -9.05
N THR A 4 3.07 7.80 -10.13
CA THR A 4 3.48 7.02 -11.30
C THR A 4 4.56 5.98 -10.99
N GLU A 5 5.49 6.27 -10.07
CA GLU A 5 6.57 5.33 -9.67
C GLU A 5 6.02 4.19 -8.81
N ILE A 6 5.03 4.49 -7.96
CA ILE A 6 4.34 3.50 -7.13
C ILE A 6 3.65 2.45 -8.00
N LYS A 7 2.96 2.87 -9.08
CA LYS A 7 2.34 1.94 -10.03
C LYS A 7 3.35 0.98 -10.66
N GLY A 8 4.50 1.49 -11.10
CA GLY A 8 5.55 0.67 -11.74
C GLY A 8 6.18 -0.35 -10.79
N ASN A 9 6.35 0.04 -9.51
CA ASN A 9 7.06 -0.77 -8.52
C ASN A 9 6.12 -1.44 -7.49
N TRP A 10 4.80 -1.41 -7.70
CA TRP A 10 3.83 -1.88 -6.71
C TRP A 10 4.06 -3.32 -6.26
N ASN A 11 4.45 -4.20 -7.20
CA ASN A 11 4.75 -5.60 -6.89
C ASN A 11 5.95 -5.79 -5.96
N GLU A 12 6.92 -4.86 -5.97
CA GLU A 12 8.03 -4.89 -5.01
C GLU A 12 7.61 -4.28 -3.67
N LEU A 13 6.93 -3.13 -3.73
CA LEU A 13 6.43 -2.41 -2.55
C LEU A 13 5.49 -3.28 -1.70
N LYS A 14 4.57 -4.03 -2.33
CA LYS A 14 3.69 -4.97 -1.62
C LYS A 14 4.49 -6.07 -0.91
N GLY A 15 5.59 -6.54 -1.51
CA GLY A 15 6.47 -7.54 -0.90
C GLY A 15 7.14 -6.99 0.36
N LYS A 16 7.68 -5.77 0.28
CA LYS A 16 8.26 -5.05 1.43
C LYS A 16 7.23 -4.78 2.52
N LEU A 17 6.01 -4.36 2.14
CA LEU A 17 4.90 -4.15 3.07
C LEU A 17 4.53 -5.42 3.82
N LYS A 18 4.42 -6.56 3.14
CA LYS A 18 4.15 -7.87 3.79
C LYS A 18 5.27 -8.30 4.73
N GLN A 19 6.53 -8.00 4.38
CA GLN A 19 7.67 -8.28 5.25
C GLN A 19 7.66 -7.42 6.52
N GLN A 20 7.27 -6.15 6.39
CA GLN A 20 7.21 -5.21 7.51
C GLN A 20 5.96 -5.42 8.38
N TYR A 21 4.84 -5.79 7.77
CA TYR A 21 3.54 -5.96 8.42
C TYR A 21 2.99 -7.35 8.10
N ALA A 22 3.18 -8.29 9.03
CA ALA A 22 2.72 -9.67 8.90
C ALA A 22 1.19 -9.81 8.80
N ASP A 23 0.44 -8.79 9.23
CA ASP A 23 -1.02 -8.74 9.16
C ASP A 23 -1.57 -8.40 7.76
N LEU A 24 -0.69 -7.94 6.85
CA LEU A 24 -1.07 -7.62 5.47
C LEU A 24 -1.05 -8.87 4.59
N THR A 25 -2.12 -9.05 3.83
CA THR A 25 -2.24 -10.12 2.84
C THR A 25 -2.15 -9.57 1.42
N ASP A 26 -2.01 -10.46 0.43
CA ASP A 26 -2.01 -10.05 -0.98
C ASP A 26 -3.34 -9.41 -1.41
N ASP A 27 -4.46 -9.71 -0.74
CA ASP A 27 -5.77 -9.10 -1.02
C ASP A 27 -5.87 -7.66 -0.50
N ASP A 28 -5.24 -7.39 0.65
CA ASP A 28 -5.18 -6.04 1.24
C ASP A 28 -4.30 -5.11 0.40
N LEU A 29 -3.31 -5.68 -0.30
CA LEU A 29 -2.35 -4.99 -1.16
C LEU A 29 -2.68 -5.13 -2.64
N LEU A 30 -3.90 -5.57 -2.96
CA LEU A 30 -4.36 -5.67 -4.33
C LEU A 30 -4.54 -4.25 -4.89
N TYR A 31 -3.69 -3.89 -5.83
CA TYR A 31 -3.78 -2.63 -6.54
C TYR A 31 -4.40 -2.85 -7.90
N ASP A 32 -5.61 -2.34 -8.07
CA ASP A 32 -6.32 -2.28 -9.34
C ASP A 32 -6.37 -0.83 -9.81
N GLU A 33 -6.18 -0.64 -11.12
CA GLU A 33 -6.25 0.69 -11.71
C GLU A 33 -7.66 1.29 -11.53
N GLY A 34 -7.73 2.46 -10.89
CA GLY A 34 -9.00 3.10 -10.52
C GLY A 34 -9.59 2.67 -9.17
N LYS A 35 -8.99 1.70 -8.46
CA LYS A 35 -9.38 1.28 -7.10
C LYS A 35 -8.36 1.65 -6.02
N GLU A 36 -7.52 2.62 -6.31
CA GLU A 36 -6.44 3.06 -5.41
C GLU A 36 -7.00 3.47 -4.04
N ASP A 37 -8.10 4.20 -4.02
CA ASP A 37 -8.77 4.63 -2.79
C ASP A 37 -9.30 3.47 -1.94
N GLU A 38 -9.75 2.37 -2.57
CA GLU A 38 -10.21 1.18 -1.87
C GLU A 38 -9.03 0.45 -1.21
N MET A 39 -7.93 0.28 -1.93
CA MET A 39 -6.70 -0.27 -1.40
C MET A 39 -6.17 0.55 -0.22
N TYR A 40 -6.09 1.88 -0.37
CA TYR A 40 -5.69 2.75 0.75
C TYR A 40 -6.65 2.62 1.93
N GLY A 41 -7.97 2.50 1.69
CA GLY A 41 -8.97 2.28 2.75
C GLY A 41 -8.75 0.97 3.52
N LYS A 42 -8.52 -0.15 2.81
CA LYS A 42 -8.17 -1.44 3.44
C LYS A 42 -6.90 -1.32 4.29
N LEU A 43 -5.86 -0.68 3.75
CA LEU A 43 -4.60 -0.49 4.45
C LEU A 43 -4.73 0.40 5.69
N GLN A 44 -5.55 1.46 5.64
CA GLN A 44 -5.85 2.28 6.81
C GLN A 44 -6.45 1.43 7.94
N GLN A 45 -7.43 0.57 7.61
CA GLN A 45 -8.10 -0.28 8.59
C GLN A 45 -7.17 -1.37 9.14
N LYS A 46 -6.37 -2.01 8.28
CA LYS A 46 -5.43 -3.07 8.68
C LYS A 46 -4.27 -2.55 9.51
N LEU A 47 -3.67 -1.44 9.10
CA LEU A 47 -2.53 -0.85 9.79
C LEU A 47 -2.94 0.04 10.97
N GLY A 48 -4.23 0.35 11.11
CA GLY A 48 -4.73 1.32 12.10
C GLY A 48 -4.15 2.72 11.87
N LYS A 49 -3.85 3.08 10.62
CA LYS A 49 -3.12 4.29 10.24
C LYS A 49 -3.95 5.21 9.37
N THR A 50 -3.57 6.48 9.35
CA THR A 50 -4.20 7.46 8.45
C THR A 50 -3.77 7.23 6.99
N LYS A 51 -4.56 7.74 6.04
CA LYS A 51 -4.29 7.60 4.59
C LYS A 51 -2.94 8.20 4.24
N ASP A 52 -2.60 9.33 4.88
CA ASP A 52 -1.31 9.99 4.73
C ASP A 52 -0.14 9.16 5.29
N GLU A 53 -0.30 8.52 6.45
CA GLU A 53 0.73 7.62 6.97
C GLU A 53 0.95 6.41 6.06
N VAL A 54 -0.13 5.80 5.54
CA VAL A 54 -0.03 4.67 4.61
C VAL A 54 0.71 5.10 3.34
N ARG A 55 0.35 6.26 2.77
CA ARG A 55 1.05 6.85 1.62
C ARG A 55 2.52 7.11 1.92
N LYS A 56 2.83 7.59 3.12
CA LYS A 56 4.21 7.83 3.54
C LYS A 56 5.00 6.53 3.68
N ILE A 57 4.42 5.49 4.29
CA ILE A 57 5.05 4.16 4.36
C ILE A 57 5.36 3.64 2.96
N ILE A 58 4.40 3.72 2.04
CA ILE A 58 4.59 3.29 0.65
C ILE A 58 5.68 4.11 -0.05
N ALA A 59 5.74 5.42 0.23
CA ALA A 59 6.74 6.31 -0.35
C ALA A 59 8.13 6.21 0.29
N ASP A 60 8.24 5.66 1.50
CA ASP A 60 9.51 5.47 2.22
C ASP A 60 10.16 4.10 1.90
N LEU A 61 9.44 3.20 1.21
CA LEU A 61 9.87 1.84 0.82
C LEU A 61 10.53 1.77 -0.56
#